data_AF-A0AAD1BZ48-F1
#
_entry.id   AF-A0AAD1BZ48-F1
#
_cell.length_a   1.000
_cell.length_b   1.000
_cell.length_c   1.000
_cell.angle_alpha   90.00
_cell.angle_beta   90.00
_cell.angle_gamma   90.00
#
_symmetry.space_group_name_H-M   'P 1'
#
loop_
_entity.id
_entity.type
_entity.pdbx_description
1 polymer ?
#
loop_
_entity_poly.entity_id
_entity_poly.type
_entity_poly.pdbx_seq_one_letter_code
_entity_poly.pdbx_strand_id
1 'polypeptide(L)' 'MNALRNRSGRLWQKGFHDHALRSDEDVKTVARYVVANPLRAGLVERLADYPFWNAIWL' A
#
# COMPACT_ATOMS: atom_id res chain seq x y z
N MET A 1 5.73 -13.17 11.60
CA MET A 1 5.41 -11.92 12.31
C MET A 1 4.70 -12.15 13.64
N ASN A 2 3.57 -12.86 13.69
CA ASN A 2 2.86 -13.16 14.95
C ASN A 2 3.68 -14.03 15.92
N ALA A 3 4.24 -15.14 15.44
CA ALA A 3 5.13 -15.99 16.25
C ALA A 3 6.40 -15.24 16.72
N LEU A 4 7.01 -14.45 15.84
CA LEU A 4 8.18 -13.60 16.18
C LEU A 4 7.87 -12.51 17.22
N ARG A 5 6.59 -12.17 17.42
CA ARG A 5 6.13 -11.15 18.37
C ARG A 5 5.31 -11.75 19.53
N ASN A 6 5.33 -13.07 19.70
CA ASN A 6 4.56 -13.81 20.70
C ASN A 6 3.05 -13.46 20.71
N ARG A 7 2.49 -13.15 19.53
CA ARG A 7 1.06 -12.86 19.34
C ARG A 7 0.38 -14.06 18.68
N SER A 8 -0.87 -14.32 19.05
CA SER A 8 -1.74 -15.31 18.41
C SER A 8 -2.88 -14.62 17.64
N GLY A 9 -3.53 -15.35 16.72
CA GLY A 9 -4.60 -14.84 15.87
C GLY A 9 -4.18 -14.53 14.44
N ARG A 10 -5.13 -14.01 13.65
CA ARG A 10 -5.00 -13.85 12.21
C ARG A 10 -4.40 -12.48 11.87
N LEU A 11 -3.24 -12.47 11.22
CA LEU A 11 -2.55 -11.23 10.82
C LEU A 11 -3.24 -10.57 9.63
N TRP A 12 -3.72 -11.36 8.68
CA TRP A 12 -4.29 -10.90 7.42
C TRP A 12 -5.81 -10.95 7.46
N GLN A 13 -6.47 -9.95 6.86
CA GLN A 13 -7.91 -9.98 6.62
C GLN A 13 -8.32 -11.10 5.64
N LYS A 14 -9.62 -11.36 5.47
CA LYS A 14 -10.11 -12.38 4.53
C LYS A 14 -10.28 -11.78 3.15
N GLY A 15 -9.63 -12.41 2.18
CA GLY A 15 -9.56 -11.89 0.82
C GLY A 15 -8.62 -10.70 0.71
N PHE A 16 -8.59 -10.13 -0.49
CA PHE A 16 -7.88 -8.92 -0.85
C PHE A 16 -8.70 -8.20 -1.92
N HIS A 17 -8.43 -6.92 -2.11
CA HIS A 17 -8.98 -6.18 -3.24
C HIS A 17 -8.02 -6.32 -4.41
N ASP A 18 -8.46 -6.97 -5.48
CA ASP A 18 -7.75 -7.03 -6.75
C ASP A 18 -8.41 -6.13 -7.78
N HIS A 19 -7.59 -5.36 -8.48
CA HIS A 19 -8.02 -4.52 -9.58
C HIS A 19 -7.03 -4.65 -10.73
N ALA A 20 -7.45 -5.32 -11.80
CA ALA A 20 -6.65 -5.44 -13.01
C ALA A 20 -6.78 -4.16 -13.84
N LEU A 21 -5.64 -3.50 -14.09
CA LEU A 21 -5.60 -2.31 -14.93
C LEU A 21 -6.06 -2.64 -16.34
N ARG A 22 -7.08 -1.91 -16.81
CA ARG A 22 -7.57 -2.00 -18.19
C ARG A 22 -6.82 -1.01 -19.08
N SER A 23 -6.90 -1.19 -20.39
CA SER A 23 -6.18 -0.36 -21.37
C SER A 23 -6.61 1.10 -21.36
N ASP A 24 -7.84 1.39 -20.93
CA ASP A 24 -8.44 2.71 -20.80
C ASP A 24 -8.13 3.40 -19.46
N GLU A 25 -7.61 2.67 -18.48
CA GLU A 25 -7.17 3.26 -17.22
C GLU A 25 -5.76 3.84 -17.34
N ASP A 26 -5.62 5.13 -17.01
CA ASP A 26 -4.31 5.76 -16.96
C ASP A 26 -3.52 5.21 -15.77
N VAL A 27 -2.49 4.42 -16.07
CA VAL A 27 -1.51 3.88 -15.10
C VAL A 27 -0.97 4.98 -14.19
N LYS A 28 -0.77 6.20 -14.70
CA LYS A 28 -0.30 7.33 -13.88
C LYS A 28 -1.32 7.73 -12.83
N THR A 29 -2.61 7.67 -13.14
CA THR A 29 -3.69 7.97 -12.20
C THR A 29 -3.73 6.94 -11.08
N VAL A 30 -3.61 5.65 -11.42
CA VAL A 30 -3.58 4.60 -10.39
C VAL A 30 -2.30 4.67 -9.56
N ALA A 31 -1.15 4.93 -10.18
CA ALA A 31 0.10 5.14 -9.45
C ALA A 31 0.00 6.33 -8.48
N ARG A 32 -0.58 7.46 -8.89
CA ARG A 32 -0.83 8.61 -8.01
C ARG A 32 -1.75 8.24 -6.84
N TYR A 33 -2.77 7.42 -7.08
CA TYR A 33 -3.64 6.95 -6.01
C TYR A 33 -2.87 6.14 -4.97
N VAL A 34 -2.08 5.14 -5.41
CA VAL A 34 -1.28 4.30 -4.51
C VAL A 34 -0.30 5.13 -3.70
N VAL A 35 0.43 6.02 -4.38
CA VAL A 35 1.43 6.90 -3.77
C VAL A 35 0.76 7.87 -2.78
N ALA A 36 -0.46 8.35 -3.02
CA ALA A 36 -1.17 9.25 -2.11
C ALA A 36 -1.87 8.55 -0.93
N ASN A 37 -1.96 7.21 -0.89
CA ASN A 37 -2.64 6.49 0.20
C ASN A 37 -2.11 6.80 1.61
N PRO A 38 -0.78 6.93 1.85
CA PRO A 38 -0.25 7.30 3.16
C PRO A 38 -0.75 8.67 3.65
N LEU A 39 -0.86 9.66 2.75
CA LEU A 39 -1.44 10.97 3.06
C LEU A 39 -2.92 10.83 3.44
N ARG A 40 -3.69 10.09 2.62
CA ARG A 40 -5.13 9.88 2.86
C ARG A 40 -5.42 9.10 4.14
N ALA A 41 -4.52 8.21 4.53
CA ALA A 41 -4.58 7.46 5.77
C ALA A 41 -4.06 8.24 7.00
N GLY A 42 -3.56 9.47 6.81
CA GLY A 42 -3.01 10.30 7.88
C GLY A 42 -1.70 9.78 8.47
N LEU A 43 -0.97 8.93 7.72
CA LEU A 43 0.30 8.35 8.19
C LEU A 43 1.47 9.34 8.08
N VAL A 44 1.37 10.31 7.16
CA VAL A 44 2.39 11.35 6.89
C VAL A 44 1.70 12.66 6.51
N GLU A 45 2.36 13.79 6.77
CA GLU A 45 1.89 15.12 6.32
C GLU A 45 2.38 15.45 4.91
N ARG A 46 3.55 14.93 4.53
CA ARG A 46 4.11 15.06 3.19
C ARG A 46 4.43 13.68 2.62
N LEU A 47 4.21 13.53 1.33
CA LEU A 47 4.43 12.27 0.64
C LEU A 47 5.89 11.77 0.76
N ALA A 48 6.85 12.69 0.69
CA ALA A 48 8.28 12.38 0.77
C ALA A 48 8.69 11.72 2.09
N ASP A 49 7.86 11.83 3.14
CA ASP A 49 8.17 11.31 4.47
C ASP A 49 7.78 9.83 4.60
N TYR A 50 7.13 9.24 3.60
CA TYR A 50 6.75 7.82 3.61
C TYR A 50 7.85 6.95 2.98
N PRO A 51 8.72 6.28 3.74
CA PRO A 51 9.93 5.65 3.19
C PRO A 51 9.67 4.42 2.31
N PHE A 52 8.40 4.02 2.15
CA PHE A 52 8.00 2.81 1.42
C PHE A 52 7.30 3.11 0.09
N TRP A 53 7.25 4.38 -0.36
CA TRP A 53 6.66 4.73 -1.66
C TRP A 53 7.54 4.31 -2.84
N ASN A 54 8.86 4.27 -2.64
CA ASN A 54 9.86 3.93 -3.63
C ASN A 54 10.27 2.45 -3.52
N ALA A 55 9.37 1.55 -3.90
CA ALA A 55 9.72 0.14 -4.05
C ALA A 55 10.72 -0.02 -5.21
N ILE A 56 12.01 -0.02 -4.90
CA ILE A 56 13.06 -0.49 -5.82
C ILE A 56 13.05 -2.02 -5.72
N TRP A 57 12.64 -2.69 -6.80
CA TRP A 57 12.79 -4.14 -6.94
C TRP A 57 14.29 -4.44 -7.03
N LEU A 58 14.80 -5.26 -6.11
CA LEU A 58 16.18 -5.73 -6.01
C LEU A 58 16.18 -7.26 -6.14
#